data_AF-A0A2D5HFV4-F1
#
_entry.id   AF-A0A2D5HFV4-F1
#
_cell.length_a   1.000
_cell.length_b   1.000
_cell.length_c   1.000
_cell.angle_alpha   90.00
_cell.angle_beta   90.00
_cell.angle_gamma   90.00
#
_symmetry.space_group_name_H-M   'P 1'
#
loop_
_entity.id
_entity.type
_entity.pdbx_description
1 polymer ?
#
loop_
_entity_poly.entity_id
_entity_poly.type
_entity_poly.pdbx_seq_one_letter_code
_entity_poly.pdbx_strand_id
1 'polypeptide(L)' 'MSALLTPATEAELAETVADAAASHTRLRIRGGGTRSVIGQAIETDATLSTDRLTGITLYEPGSLNMVVRAGTPL' A
#
# COMPACT_ATOMS: atom_id res chain seq x y z
N MET A 1 -10.83 -16.61 2.94
CA MET A 1 -9.59 -16.05 2.36
C MET A 1 -9.91 -14.62 1.93
N SER A 2 -9.21 -13.62 2.47
CA SER A 2 -9.37 -12.24 1.98
C SER A 2 -8.68 -12.08 0.62
N ALA A 3 -9.28 -11.36 -0.33
CA ALA A 3 -8.65 -11.10 -1.63
C ALA A 3 -7.37 -10.26 -1.47
N LEU A 4 -6.38 -10.42 -2.37
CA LEU A 4 -5.15 -9.63 -2.38
C LEU A 4 -5.13 -8.73 -3.63
N LEU A 5 -5.03 -7.41 -3.41
CA LEU A 5 -5.02 -6.37 -4.43
C LEU A 5 -3.61 -5.76 -4.49
N THR A 6 -3.00 -5.74 -5.68
CA THR A 6 -1.60 -5.34 -5.88
C THR A 6 -1.45 -4.32 -7.01
N PRO A 7 -1.96 -3.08 -6.84
CA PRO A 7 -1.83 -2.04 -7.86
C PRO A 7 -0.35 -1.73 -8.13
N ALA A 8 -0.01 -1.57 -9.41
CA ALA A 8 1.33 -1.26 -9.89
C ALA A 8 1.56 0.24 -10.10
N THR A 9 0.50 1.06 -10.09
CA THR A 9 0.57 2.51 -10.29
C THR A 9 -0.30 3.25 -9.28
N GLU A 10 -0.06 4.56 -9.11
CA GLU A 10 -0.90 5.42 -8.27
C GLU A 10 -2.34 5.53 -8.81
N ALA A 11 -2.52 5.48 -10.13
CA ALA A 11 -3.84 5.48 -10.74
C ALA A 11 -4.62 4.21 -10.39
N GLU A 12 -4.01 3.03 -10.56
CA GLU A 12 -4.61 1.75 -10.18
C GLU A 12 -4.90 1.69 -8.67
N LEU A 13 -4.02 2.24 -7.83
CA LEU A 13 -4.24 2.34 -6.39
C LEU A 13 -5.47 3.20 -6.07
N ALA A 14 -5.58 4.37 -6.70
CA ALA A 14 -6.70 5.28 -6.51
C ALA A 14 -8.03 4.64 -6.94
N GLU A 15 -8.06 3.99 -8.10
CA GLU A 15 -9.21 3.22 -8.59
C GLU A 15 -9.59 2.10 -7.61
N THR A 16 -8.61 1.33 -7.14
CA THR A 16 -8.83 0.24 -6.17
C THR A 16 -9.46 0.75 -4.87
N VAL A 17 -9.02 1.90 -4.37
CA VAL A 17 -9.59 2.52 -3.16
C VAL A 17 -11.00 3.03 -3.42
N ALA A 18 -11.25 3.64 -4.58
CA ALA A 18 -12.57 4.12 -4.96
C ALA A 18 -13.59 2.97 -5.08
N ASP A 19 -13.21 1.87 -5.74
CA ASP A 19 -14.04 0.67 -5.89
C ASP A 19 -14.35 0.02 -4.54
N ALA A 20 -13.36 -0.06 -3.65
CA ALA A 20 -13.57 -0.59 -2.31
C ALA A 20 -14.51 0.29 -1.48
N ALA A 21 -14.41 1.62 -1.60
CA ALA A 21 -15.32 2.55 -0.94
C ALA A 21 -16.75 2.41 -1.47
N ALA A 22 -16.93 2.33 -2.80
CA ALA A 22 -18.24 2.17 -3.44
C ALA A 22 -18.93 0.83 -3.09
N SER A 23 -18.13 -0.22 -2.90
CA SER A 23 -18.61 -1.57 -2.54
C SER A 23 -18.65 -1.83 -1.03
N HIS A 24 -18.26 -0.86 -0.19
CA HIS A 24 -18.08 -1.03 1.26
C HIS A 24 -17.14 -2.19 1.65
N THR A 25 -16.15 -2.48 0.81
CA THR A 25 -15.12 -3.50 1.06
C THR A 25 -14.14 -3.00 2.12
N ARG A 26 -14.02 -3.72 3.24
CA ARG A 26 -13.06 -3.41 4.32
C ARG A 26 -11.65 -3.80 3.89
N LEU A 27 -10.80 -2.81 3.64
CA LEU A 27 -9.42 -3.03 3.22
C LEU A 27 -8.44 -3.08 4.41
N ARG A 28 -7.59 -4.10 4.43
CA ARG A 28 -6.32 -4.09 5.18
C ARG A 28 -5.23 -3.50 4.29
N ILE A 29 -4.69 -2.34 4.65
CA ILE A 29 -3.54 -1.76 3.94
C ILE A 29 -2.25 -2.44 4.45
N ARG A 30 -1.40 -2.92 3.53
CA ARG A 30 -0.19 -3.66 3.86
C ARG A 30 1.00 -3.23 3.00
N GLY A 31 2.09 -2.84 3.63
CA GLY A 31 3.42 -2.75 3.00
C GLY A 31 4.14 -4.10 3.03
N GLY A 32 5.40 -4.11 3.51
CA GLY A 32 6.22 -5.32 3.65
C GLY A 32 5.73 -6.37 4.65
N GLY A 33 4.60 -6.14 5.35
CA GLY A 33 3.93 -7.14 6.18
C GLY A 33 4.64 -7.53 7.50
N THR A 34 5.83 -7.01 7.78
CA THR A 34 6.63 -7.36 8.97
C THR A 34 5.98 -7.00 10.31
N ARG A 35 4.98 -6.12 10.30
CA ARG A 35 4.23 -5.67 11.49
C ARG A 35 2.81 -6.24 11.58
N SER A 36 2.49 -7.29 10.82
CA SER A 36 1.15 -7.91 10.81
C SER A 36 0.72 -8.48 12.18
N VAL A 37 1.69 -8.78 13.04
CA VAL A 37 1.48 -9.30 14.41
C VAL A 37 1.20 -8.21 15.45
N ILE A 38 1.31 -6.94 15.07
CA ILE A 38 1.12 -5.81 16.00
C ILE A 38 -0.33 -5.33 15.91
N GLY A 39 -0.96 -5.17 17.07
CA GLY A 39 -2.32 -4.66 17.20
C GLY A 39 -3.38 -5.76 17.31
N GLN A 40 -4.64 -5.35 17.24
CA GLN A 40 -5.78 -6.27 17.36
C GLN A 40 -6.06 -6.95 16.01
N ALA A 41 -6.56 -8.18 16.08
CA ALA A 41 -7.12 -8.83 14.91
C ALA A 41 -8.32 -8.02 14.41
N ILE A 42 -8.25 -7.59 13.15
CA ILE A 42 -9.35 -6.91 12.45
C ILE A 42 -9.86 -7.78 11.31
N GLU A 43 -11.18 -7.89 11.20
CA GLU A 43 -11.87 -8.52 10.08
C GLU A 43 -11.86 -7.58 8.87
N THR A 44 -11.34 -8.06 7.76
CA THR A 44 -11.23 -7.32 6.50
C THR A 44 -11.54 -8.24 5.34
N ASP A 45 -12.18 -7.70 4.30
CA ASP A 45 -12.60 -8.45 3.12
C ASP A 45 -11.45 -8.65 2.13
N ALA A 46 -10.55 -7.67 2.04
CA ALA A 46 -9.39 -7.71 1.15
C ALA A 46 -8.15 -7.05 1.78
N THR A 47 -6.97 -7.41 1.27
CA THR A 47 -5.70 -6.77 1.57
C THR A 47 -5.24 -5.97 0.35
N LEU A 48 -4.98 -4.68 0.57
CA LEU A 48 -4.37 -3.78 -0.41
C LEU A 48 -2.86 -3.70 -0.15
N SER A 49 -2.07 -4.30 -1.04
CA SER A 49 -0.60 -4.32 -0.96
C SER A 49 0.00 -3.14 -1.70
N THR A 50 0.99 -2.47 -1.10
CA THR A 50 1.78 -1.42 -1.78
C THR A 50 3.11 -1.95 -2.34
N ASP A 51 3.37 -3.25 -2.25
CA ASP A 51 4.65 -3.89 -2.62
C ASP A 51 5.12 -3.65 -4.06
N ARG A 52 4.20 -3.41 -5.00
CA ARG A 52 4.53 -3.08 -6.39
C ARG A 52 4.80 -1.61 -6.65
N LEU A 53 4.49 -0.73 -5.69
CA LEU A 53 4.77 0.70 -5.78
C LEU A 53 6.19 0.97 -5.30
N THR A 54 7.19 0.68 -6.13
CA THR A 54 8.61 0.78 -5.78
C THR A 54 9.33 1.86 -6.58
N GLY A 55 10.37 2.45 -5.98
CA GLY A 55 11.29 3.37 -6.66
C GLY A 55 11.39 4.73 -5.99
N ILE A 56 12.44 5.46 -6.37
CA ILE A 56 12.77 6.80 -5.90
C ILE A 56 12.23 7.81 -6.91
N THR A 57 11.42 8.77 -6.47
CA THR A 57 10.84 9.81 -7.34
C THR A 57 11.59 11.13 -7.25
N LEU A 58 12.27 11.39 -6.13
CA LEU A 58 13.12 12.57 -5.93
C LEU A 58 14.30 12.20 -5.06
N TYR A 59 15.50 12.66 -5.43
CA TYR A 59 16.69 12.53 -4.61
C TYR A 59 17.47 13.85 -4.64
N GLU A 60 17.54 14.52 -3.48
CA GLU A 60 18.20 15.81 -3.29
C GLU A 60 19.25 15.69 -2.17
N PRO A 61 20.47 15.24 -2.49
CA PRO A 61 21.52 15.02 -1.50
C PRO A 61 21.94 16.30 -0.79
N GLY A 62 21.95 17.43 -1.49
CA GLY A 62 22.36 18.72 -0.96
C GLY A 62 21.49 19.21 0.20
N SER A 63 20.23 18.76 0.25
CA SER A 63 19.29 19.06 1.34
C SER A 63 18.98 17.84 2.22
N LEU A 64 19.64 16.70 1.98
CA LEU A 64 19.40 15.42 2.67
C LEU A 64 17.94 14.92 2.54
N ASN A 65 17.32 15.17 1.40
CA ASN A 65 15.93 14.78 1.13
C ASN A 65 15.84 13.65 0.08
N MET A 66 14.86 12.76 0.27
CA MET A 66 14.49 11.74 -0.71
C MET A 66 12.99 11.49 -0.62
N VAL A 67 12.34 11.32 -1.78
CA VAL A 67 10.94 10.86 -1.88
C VAL A 67 10.93 9.51 -2.57
N VAL A 68 10.24 8.55 -1.95
CA VAL A 68 10.14 7.18 -2.44
C VAL A 68 8.69 6.73 -2.48
N ARG A 69 8.41 5.76 -3.34
CA ARG A 69 7.10 5.09 -3.35
C ARG A 69 6.94 4.19 -2.12
N ALA A 70 5.70 4.00 -1.68
CA ALA A 70 5.38 3.32 -0.42
C ALA A 70 5.82 1.84 -0.31
N GLY A 71 6.03 1.17 -1.44
CA GLY A 71 6.54 -0.20 -1.50
C GLY A 71 8.05 -0.31 -1.62
N THR A 72 8.80 0.80 -1.67
CA THR A 72 10.25 0.79 -1.82
C THR A 72 10.91 0.03 -0.66
N PRO A 73 11.66 -1.05 -0.90
CA PRO A 73 12.32 -1.81 0.15
C PRO A 73 13.34 -0.98 0.93
N LEU A 74 13.50 -1.31 2.21
CA LEU A 74 14.53 -0.76 3.11
C LEU A 74 15.63 -1.79 3.36
#